data_AF-U1MPP8-F1
#
_entry.id   AF-U1MPP8-F1
#
_cell.length_a   1.000
_cell.length_b   1.000
_cell.length_c   1.000
_cell.angle_alpha   90.00
_cell.angle_beta   90.00
_cell.angle_gamma   90.00
#
_symmetry.space_group_name_H-M   'P 1'
#
loop_
_entity.id
_entity.type
_entity.pdbx_description
1 polymer ?
#
loop_
_entity_poly.entity_id
_entity_poly.type
_entity_poly.pdbx_seq_one_letter_code
_entity_poly.pdbx_strand_id
1 'polypeptide(L)'
;MATTTTAEPAGHSTKLKRGITTLLLFFFFIVGDTLGAGIYTLVGTMAADVGGVLWVPLVLALVLALLTAGTYAELITKYPHAGGAARYAERAFDKPYVTFLIGFLMLAAGITTAAALANAFAGDYLQALVPDIPTIPVAIGFIALLVLVNLRGVRESLIANVGATVVEMTGLIIIVVVAAIVFGSGGGEPARLTSFAEGVPPLSGAFAALCSRSARPSPC
;
A
#
# COMPACT_ATOMS: atom_id res chain seq x y z
N MET A 1 31.95 -32.53 -47.92
CA MET A 1 31.58 -31.13 -48.23
C MET A 1 30.11 -30.98 -47.84
N ALA A 2 29.79 -30.66 -46.57
CA ALA A 2 29.66 -29.30 -46.01
C ALA A 2 28.77 -28.44 -46.93
N THR A 3 27.58 -27.97 -46.52
CA THR A 3 27.41 -26.98 -45.44
C THR A 3 26.02 -27.08 -44.81
N THR A 4 25.97 -27.38 -43.50
CA THR A 4 24.79 -27.15 -42.66
C THR A 4 24.88 -25.71 -42.17
N THR A 5 24.02 -24.81 -42.66
CA THR A 5 23.93 -23.44 -42.14
C THR A 5 23.30 -23.48 -40.76
N THR A 6 24.11 -23.49 -39.71
CA THR A 6 23.67 -23.25 -38.34
C THR A 6 23.24 -21.78 -38.25
N ALA A 7 21.93 -21.53 -38.21
CA ALA A 7 21.40 -20.22 -37.89
C ALA A 7 21.72 -19.89 -36.43
N GLU A 8 22.57 -18.89 -36.24
CA GLU A 8 22.92 -18.29 -34.95
C GLU A 8 21.66 -17.68 -34.30
N PRO A 9 21.35 -17.93 -33.02
CA PRO A 9 20.21 -17.32 -32.38
C PRO A 9 20.51 -15.83 -32.16
N ALA A 10 19.82 -14.97 -32.92
CA ALA A 10 19.86 -13.52 -32.75
C ALA A 10 19.43 -13.15 -31.32
N GLY A 11 20.41 -12.82 -30.47
CA GLY A 11 20.19 -12.27 -29.15
C GLY A 11 19.55 -10.89 -29.24
N HIS A 12 18.22 -10.83 -29.29
CA HIS A 12 17.47 -9.59 -29.09
C HIS A 12 17.53 -9.19 -27.61
N SER A 13 18.65 -8.58 -27.22
CA SER A 13 18.72 -7.76 -26.01
C SER A 13 17.99 -6.45 -26.28
N THR A 14 16.66 -6.48 -26.24
CA THR A 14 15.85 -5.25 -26.18
C THR A 14 16.02 -4.66 -24.78
N LYS A 15 17.16 -4.00 -24.57
CA LYS A 15 17.48 -3.28 -23.34
C LYS A 15 16.60 -2.03 -23.31
N LEU A 16 15.42 -2.16 -22.71
CA LEU A 16 14.50 -1.06 -22.42
C LEU A 16 15.29 0.11 -21.82
N LYS A 17 15.13 1.32 -22.38
CA LYS A 17 15.75 2.53 -21.83
C LYS A 17 15.38 2.61 -20.35
N ARG A 18 16.38 2.54 -19.45
CA ARG A 18 16.20 2.83 -18.02
C ARG A 18 15.87 4.32 -17.88
N GLY A 19 14.60 4.66 -18.04
CA GLY A 19 14.09 6.02 -17.97
C GLY A 19 13.86 6.53 -16.56
N ILE A 20 14.14 5.71 -15.53
CA ILE A 20 13.81 5.99 -14.14
C ILE A 20 14.99 5.62 -13.23
N THR A 21 15.38 6.57 -12.38
CA THR A 21 16.47 6.41 -11.41
C THR A 21 16.06 5.42 -10.32
N THR A 22 16.92 4.44 -10.02
CA THR A 22 16.68 3.39 -9.03
C THR A 22 16.27 3.94 -7.66
N LEU A 23 16.84 5.08 -7.24
CA LEU A 23 16.53 5.71 -5.95
C LEU A 23 15.10 6.24 -5.86
N LEU A 24 14.58 6.81 -6.95
CA LEU A 24 13.22 7.35 -7.03
C LEU A 24 12.17 6.23 -6.95
N LEU A 25 12.45 5.09 -7.57
CA LEU A 25 11.58 3.92 -7.54
C LEU A 25 11.66 3.15 -6.22
N PHE A 26 12.86 2.90 -5.70
CA PHE A 26 12.97 2.05 -4.51
C PHE A 26 12.60 2.76 -3.23
N PHE A 27 12.95 4.05 -3.09
CA PHE A 27 12.69 4.76 -1.85
C PHE A 27 11.31 5.42 -1.87
N PHE A 28 11.08 6.39 -2.75
CA PHE A 28 9.86 7.19 -2.71
C PHE A 28 8.60 6.40 -3.09
N PHE A 29 8.66 5.56 -4.12
CA PHE A 29 7.48 4.81 -4.54
C PHE A 29 7.07 3.76 -3.49
N ILE A 30 8.01 2.97 -2.97
CA ILE A 30 7.69 1.93 -1.97
C ILE A 30 7.24 2.55 -0.64
N VAL A 31 7.93 3.60 -0.18
CA VAL A 31 7.57 4.28 1.08
C VAL A 31 6.19 4.93 0.97
N GLY A 32 5.90 5.61 -0.15
CA GLY A 32 4.59 6.21 -0.40
C GLY A 32 3.47 5.17 -0.47
N ASP A 33 3.67 4.10 -1.24
CA ASP A 33 2.69 3.01 -1.38
C ASP A 33 2.37 2.33 -0.03
N THR A 34 3.37 2.20 0.85
CA THR A 34 3.19 1.60 2.17
C THR A 34 2.53 2.56 3.18
N LEU A 35 2.86 3.85 3.15
CA LEU A 35 2.31 4.85 4.08
C LEU A 35 0.86 5.20 3.72
N GLY A 36 0.64 5.59 2.46
CA GLY A 36 -0.64 5.91 1.84
C GLY A 36 -1.68 6.62 2.71
N ALA A 37 -2.95 6.40 2.38
CA ALA A 37 -4.09 6.93 3.15
C ALA A 37 -4.29 6.22 4.51
N GLY A 38 -3.68 5.04 4.69
CA GLY A 38 -3.90 4.19 5.84
C GLY A 38 -3.47 4.83 7.16
N ILE A 39 -2.30 5.45 7.19
CA ILE A 39 -1.78 6.09 8.40
C ILE A 39 -2.67 7.26 8.88
N TYR A 40 -3.28 7.99 7.94
CA TYR A 40 -4.06 9.19 8.24
C TYR A 40 -5.51 8.89 8.65
N THR A 41 -6.09 7.80 8.14
CA THR A 41 -7.50 7.47 8.39
C THR A 41 -7.67 6.37 9.43
N LEU A 42 -6.84 5.33 9.41
CA LEU A 42 -7.02 4.16 10.29
C LEU A 42 -6.41 4.38 11.67
N VAL A 43 -5.22 4.99 11.75
CA VAL A 43 -4.48 5.08 13.02
C VAL A 43 -5.25 5.84 14.09
N GLY A 44 -5.93 6.93 13.72
CA GLY A 44 -6.78 7.68 14.66
C GLY A 44 -7.92 6.83 15.23
N THR A 45 -8.61 6.07 14.38
CA THR A 45 -9.69 5.17 14.82
C THR A 45 -9.18 3.99 15.64
N MET A 46 -8.03 3.42 15.27
CA MET A 46 -7.38 2.34 16.05
C MET A 46 -6.89 2.84 17.41
N ALA A 47 -6.39 4.08 17.48
CA ALA A 47 -6.02 4.70 18.75
C ALA A 47 -7.23 4.91 19.67
N ALA A 48 -8.41 5.21 19.10
CA ALA A 48 -9.65 5.30 19.87
C ALA A 48 -10.11 3.92 20.37
N ASP A 49 -9.99 2.87 19.55
CA ASP A 49 -10.42 1.51 19.90
C ASP A 49 -9.46 0.81 20.90
N VAL A 50 -8.13 1.01 20.79
CA VAL A 50 -7.10 0.32 21.59
C VAL A 50 -6.59 1.16 22.76
N GLY A 51 -6.72 2.48 22.70
CA GLY A 51 -6.10 3.41 23.64
C GLY A 51 -4.60 3.59 23.35
N GLY A 52 -3.81 3.94 24.38
CA GLY A 52 -2.41 4.28 24.18
C GLY A 52 -1.47 3.11 23.89
N VAL A 53 -1.98 1.88 23.95
CA VAL A 53 -1.24 0.64 23.66
C VAL A 53 -1.19 0.33 22.14
N LEU A 54 -1.58 1.28 21.29
CA LEU A 54 -1.56 1.18 19.82
C LEU A 54 -0.22 0.70 19.24
N TRP A 55 0.90 0.94 19.93
CA TRP A 55 2.22 0.46 19.48
C TRP A 55 2.33 -1.07 19.43
N VAL A 56 1.58 -1.82 20.25
CA VAL A 56 1.62 -3.29 20.29
C VAL A 56 1.11 -3.91 18.97
N PRO A 57 -0.12 -3.62 18.49
CA PRO A 57 -0.59 -4.14 17.21
C PRO A 57 0.26 -3.64 16.03
N LEU A 58 0.83 -2.43 16.10
CA LEU A 58 1.74 -1.91 15.07
C LEU A 58 3.05 -2.71 15.01
N VAL A 59 3.65 -3.04 16.15
CA VAL A 59 4.86 -3.88 16.21
C VAL A 59 4.56 -5.29 15.72
N LEU A 60 3.41 -5.86 16.10
CA LEU A 60 2.99 -7.17 15.61
C LEU A 60 2.81 -7.17 14.09
N ALA A 61 2.13 -6.15 13.54
CA ALA A 61 1.96 -5.98 12.10
C ALA A 61 3.30 -5.81 11.38
N LEU A 62 4.25 -5.06 11.98
CA LEU A 62 5.61 -4.90 11.45
C LEU A 62 6.35 -6.23 11.35
N VAL A 63 6.29 -7.07 12.39
CA VAL A 63 6.93 -8.40 12.37
C VAL A 63 6.35 -9.27 11.25
N LEU A 64 5.03 -9.32 11.12
CA LEU A 64 4.36 -10.09 10.06
C LEU A 64 4.69 -9.56 8.65
N ALA A 65 4.78 -8.24 8.50
CA ALA A 65 5.18 -7.60 7.26
C ALA A 65 6.62 -7.94 6.88
N LEU A 66 7.55 -7.93 7.86
CA LEU A 66 8.96 -8.29 7.64
C LEU A 66 9.13 -9.76 7.23
N LEU A 67 8.38 -10.68 7.83
CA LEU A 67 8.40 -12.10 7.43
C LEU A 67 7.91 -12.29 5.99
N THR A 68 6.86 -11.56 5.61
CA THR A 68 6.31 -11.59 4.24
C THR A 68 7.30 -10.98 3.25
N ALA A 69 7.85 -9.81 3.56
CA ALA A 69 8.84 -9.12 2.73
C ALA A 69 10.12 -9.96 2.56
N GLY A 70 10.60 -10.62 3.62
CA GLY A 70 11.74 -11.54 3.55
C GLY A 70 11.51 -12.70 2.58
N THR A 71 10.33 -13.32 2.64
CA THR A 71 9.96 -14.40 1.71
C THR A 71 9.97 -13.92 0.25
N TYR A 72 9.43 -12.73 -0.03
CA TYR A 72 9.47 -12.13 -1.37
C TYR A 72 10.89 -11.75 -1.80
N ALA A 73 11.72 -11.26 -0.88
CA ALA A 73 13.11 -10.90 -1.17
C ALA A 73 13.94 -12.12 -1.58
N GLU A 74 13.80 -13.25 -0.89
CA GLU A 74 14.43 -14.53 -1.28
C GLU A 74 13.94 -15.00 -2.66
N LEU A 75 12.65 -14.84 -2.95
CA LEU A 75 12.05 -15.31 -4.19
C LEU A 75 12.49 -14.47 -5.41
N ILE A 76 12.55 -13.14 -5.27
CA ILE A 76 12.99 -12.22 -6.33
C ILE A 76 14.48 -12.38 -6.62
N THR A 77 15.31 -12.61 -5.59
CA THR A 77 16.75 -12.83 -5.75
C THR A 77 17.06 -14.20 -6.37
N LYS A 78 16.30 -15.24 -6.02
CA LYS A 78 16.47 -16.59 -6.57
C LYS A 78 15.92 -16.75 -7.99
N TYR A 79 14.81 -16.07 -8.31
CA TYR A 79 14.13 -16.18 -9.61
C TYR A 79 13.84 -14.78 -10.19
N PRO A 80 14.84 -14.12 -10.81
CA PRO A 80 14.70 -12.77 -11.36
C PRO A 80 14.01 -12.80 -12.74
N HIS A 81 12.73 -13.18 -12.77
CA HIS A 81 11.92 -13.21 -13.98
C HIS A 81 10.79 -12.16 -13.90
N ALA A 82 10.55 -11.47 -15.01
CA ALA A 82 9.42 -10.55 -15.12
C ALA A 82 8.09 -11.35 -15.15
N GLY A 83 7.17 -11.03 -14.23
CA GLY A 83 5.84 -11.66 -14.17
C GLY A 83 5.20 -11.80 -12.79
N GLY A 84 5.88 -11.38 -11.72
CA GLY A 84 5.29 -11.29 -10.37
C GLY A 84 4.89 -12.64 -9.77
N ALA A 85 3.97 -12.62 -8.79
CA ALA A 85 3.60 -13.82 -8.03
C ALA A 85 2.94 -14.92 -8.87
N ALA A 86 2.25 -14.57 -9.96
CA ALA A 86 1.69 -15.55 -10.89
C ALA A 86 2.79 -16.40 -11.55
N ARG A 87 3.94 -15.81 -11.92
CA ARG A 87 5.08 -16.57 -12.47
C ARG A 87 5.71 -17.50 -11.45
N TYR A 88 5.75 -17.09 -10.17
CA TYR A 88 6.24 -17.98 -9.11
C TYR A 88 5.30 -19.17 -8.89
N ALA A 89 3.99 -18.95 -8.99
CA ALA A 89 3.02 -20.03 -8.94
C ALA A 89 3.11 -20.99 -10.14
N GLU A 90 3.32 -20.46 -11.35
CA GLU A 90 3.59 -21.29 -12.53
C GLU A 90 4.80 -22.19 -12.32
N ARG A 91 5.90 -21.61 -11.81
CA ARG A 91 7.14 -22.35 -11.54
C ARG A 91 6.97 -23.41 -10.45
N ALA A 92 6.14 -23.16 -9.44
CA ALA A 92 5.97 -24.04 -8.29
C ALA A 92 4.99 -25.19 -8.57
N PHE A 93 3.89 -24.91 -9.25
CA PHE A 93 2.81 -25.89 -9.46
C PHE A 93 2.79 -26.52 -10.86
N ASP A 94 3.47 -25.91 -11.84
CA ASP A 94 3.51 -26.33 -13.25
C ASP A 94 2.12 -26.61 -13.88
N LYS A 95 1.09 -25.97 -13.31
CA LYS A 95 -0.31 -26.12 -13.70
C LYS A 95 -0.85 -24.76 -14.18
N PRO A 96 -1.23 -24.62 -15.45
CA PRO A 96 -1.66 -23.33 -16.01
C PRO A 96 -2.92 -22.78 -15.33
N TYR A 97 -3.80 -23.66 -14.82
CA TYR A 97 -4.99 -23.25 -14.07
C TYR A 97 -4.66 -22.53 -12.75
N VAL A 98 -3.64 -23.00 -12.01
CA VAL A 98 -3.25 -22.41 -10.72
C VAL A 98 -2.62 -21.03 -10.94
N THR A 99 -1.78 -20.91 -11.97
CA THR A 99 -1.19 -19.64 -12.41
C THR A 99 -2.26 -18.62 -12.80
N PHE A 100 -3.24 -19.05 -13.60
CA PHE A 100 -4.36 -18.19 -14.00
C PHE A 100 -5.17 -17.73 -12.79
N LEU A 101 -5.51 -18.64 -11.88
CA LEU A 101 -6.27 -18.31 -10.67
C LEU A 101 -5.54 -17.28 -9.80
N ILE A 102 -4.23 -17.45 -9.57
CA ILE A 102 -3.44 -16.50 -8.77
C ILE A 102 -3.34 -15.15 -9.47
N GLY A 103 -3.11 -15.13 -10.79
CA GLY A 103 -3.13 -13.89 -11.57
C GLY A 103 -4.49 -13.18 -11.50
N PHE A 104 -5.58 -13.92 -11.60
CA PHE A 104 -6.94 -13.38 -11.49
C PHE A 104 -7.22 -12.80 -10.09
N LEU A 105 -6.82 -13.51 -9.02
CA LEU A 105 -6.97 -13.04 -7.66
C LEU A 105 -6.16 -11.76 -7.40
N MET A 106 -4.95 -11.65 -7.95
CA MET A 106 -4.15 -10.42 -7.86
C MET A 106 -4.82 -9.24 -8.58
N LEU A 107 -5.38 -9.47 -9.77
CA LEU A 107 -6.14 -8.44 -10.49
C LEU A 107 -7.38 -8.01 -9.72
N ALA A 108 -8.16 -8.96 -9.21
CA ALA A 108 -9.35 -8.68 -8.40
C ALA A 108 -9.00 -7.89 -7.12
N ALA A 109 -7.90 -8.26 -6.44
CA ALA A 109 -7.40 -7.52 -5.29
C ALA A 109 -7.02 -6.08 -5.67
N GLY A 110 -6.31 -5.88 -6.78
CA GLY A 110 -5.94 -4.55 -7.28
C GLY A 110 -7.15 -3.67 -7.59
N ILE A 111 -8.17 -4.21 -8.25
CA ILE A 111 -9.43 -3.49 -8.55
C ILE A 111 -10.15 -3.12 -7.25
N THR A 112 -10.23 -4.05 -6.31
CA THR A 112 -10.89 -3.83 -5.00
C THR A 112 -10.18 -2.74 -4.21
N THR A 113 -8.85 -2.76 -4.16
CA THR A 113 -8.05 -1.73 -3.49
C THR A 113 -8.23 -0.36 -4.13
N ALA A 114 -8.19 -0.28 -5.47
CA ALA A 114 -8.40 0.98 -6.18
C ALA A 114 -9.80 1.57 -5.90
N ALA A 115 -10.84 0.73 -5.91
CA ALA A 115 -12.20 1.16 -5.57
C ALA A 115 -12.33 1.61 -4.11
N ALA A 116 -11.72 0.88 -3.17
CA ALA A 116 -11.72 1.25 -1.75
C ALA A 116 -11.04 2.60 -1.51
N LEU A 117 -9.87 2.84 -2.12
CA LEU A 117 -9.15 4.11 -2.01
C LEU A 117 -9.91 5.28 -2.66
N ALA A 118 -10.55 5.06 -3.81
CA ALA A 118 -11.37 6.08 -4.44
C ALA A 118 -12.59 6.46 -3.60
N ASN A 119 -13.23 5.48 -2.95
CA ASN A 119 -14.33 5.74 -2.02
C ASN A 119 -13.85 6.47 -0.76
N ALA A 120 -12.70 6.08 -0.20
CA ALA A 120 -12.12 6.79 0.95
C ALA A 120 -11.77 8.24 0.58
N PHE A 121 -11.22 8.48 -0.61
CA PHE A 121 -10.97 9.83 -1.12
C PHE A 121 -12.26 10.65 -1.24
N ALA A 122 -13.29 10.09 -1.87
CA ALA A 122 -14.55 10.78 -2.10
C ALA A 122 -15.36 11.01 -0.81
N GLY A 123 -15.39 10.03 0.08
CA GLY A 123 -16.20 10.02 1.30
C GLY A 123 -15.54 10.66 2.50
N ASP A 124 -14.26 10.40 2.75
CA ASP A 124 -13.59 10.88 3.97
C ASP A 124 -12.87 12.21 3.73
N TYR A 125 -12.10 12.30 2.65
CA TYR A 125 -11.25 13.48 2.38
C TYR A 125 -12.01 14.61 1.70
N LEU A 126 -12.74 14.33 0.62
CA LEU A 126 -13.40 15.40 -0.14
C LEU A 126 -14.63 15.96 0.59
N GLN A 127 -15.40 15.14 1.30
CA GLN A 127 -16.52 15.63 2.10
C GLN A 127 -16.07 16.56 3.24
N ALA A 128 -14.88 16.33 3.80
CA ALA A 128 -14.31 17.21 4.81
C ALA A 128 -13.94 18.60 4.25
N LEU A 129 -13.66 18.71 2.95
CA LEU A 129 -13.32 19.96 2.26
C LEU A 129 -14.54 20.66 1.66
N VAL A 130 -15.42 19.90 1.01
CA VAL A 130 -16.65 20.40 0.40
C VAL A 130 -17.82 19.52 0.86
N PRO A 131 -18.57 19.98 1.87
CA PRO A 131 -19.75 19.27 2.35
C PRO A 131 -20.80 19.07 1.24
N ASP A 132 -21.58 18.00 1.34
CA ASP A 132 -22.73 17.66 0.48
C ASP A 132 -22.44 17.30 -0.99
N ILE A 133 -21.19 17.08 -1.38
CA ILE A 133 -20.87 16.54 -2.71
C ILE A 133 -21.25 15.05 -2.81
N PRO A 134 -21.94 14.62 -3.89
CA PRO A 134 -22.26 13.21 -4.10
C PRO A 134 -20.99 12.36 -4.30
N THR A 135 -20.82 11.32 -3.47
CA THR A 135 -19.59 10.51 -3.39
C THR A 135 -19.35 9.65 -4.63
N ILE A 136 -20.39 9.01 -5.16
CA ILE A 136 -20.30 8.10 -6.32
C ILE A 136 -19.71 8.79 -7.57
N PRO A 137 -20.24 9.94 -8.05
CA PRO A 137 -19.68 10.60 -9.23
C PRO A 137 -18.26 11.12 -9.00
N VAL A 138 -17.91 11.53 -7.77
CA VAL A 138 -16.54 11.90 -7.42
C VAL A 138 -15.60 10.72 -7.51
N ALA A 139 -15.96 9.58 -6.92
CA ALA A 139 -15.12 8.38 -6.93
C ALA A 139 -14.89 7.91 -8.38
N ILE A 140 -15.93 7.91 -9.21
CA ILE A 140 -15.82 7.58 -10.64
C ILE A 140 -14.91 8.59 -11.36
N GLY A 141 -15.10 9.89 -11.14
CA GLY A 141 -14.27 10.95 -11.73
C GLY A 141 -12.81 10.84 -11.32
N PHE A 142 -12.54 10.51 -10.05
CA PHE A 142 -11.21 10.30 -9.51
C PHE A 142 -10.53 9.07 -10.13
N ILE A 143 -11.23 7.94 -10.22
CA ILE A 143 -10.72 6.75 -10.93
C ILE A 143 -10.44 7.07 -12.39
N ALA A 144 -11.34 7.76 -13.08
CA ALA A 144 -11.16 8.15 -14.48
C ALA A 144 -9.91 9.04 -14.67
N LEU A 145 -9.68 9.99 -13.75
CA LEU A 145 -8.47 10.81 -13.74
C LEU A 145 -7.20 9.96 -13.59
N LEU A 146 -7.19 9.04 -12.62
CA LEU A 146 -6.05 8.14 -12.41
C LEU A 146 -5.81 7.23 -13.63
N VAL A 147 -6.86 6.75 -14.27
CA VAL A 147 -6.75 5.98 -15.52
C VAL A 147 -6.13 6.85 -16.62
N LEU A 148 -6.56 8.09 -16.79
CA LEU A 148 -5.98 9.00 -17.79
C LEU A 148 -4.49 9.27 -17.54
N VAL A 149 -4.07 9.42 -16.27
CA VAL A 149 -2.66 9.57 -15.90
C VAL A 149 -1.87 8.30 -16.25
N ASN A 150 -2.42 7.12 -15.94
CA ASN A 150 -1.78 5.84 -16.27
C ASN A 150 -1.71 5.59 -17.79
N LEU A 151 -2.69 6.06 -18.57
CA LEU A 151 -2.70 5.96 -20.04
C LEU A 151 -1.68 6.88 -20.71
N ARG A 152 -1.34 8.03 -20.09
CA ARG A 152 -0.34 8.97 -20.65
C ARG A 152 1.08 8.41 -20.65
N GLY A 153 1.39 7.51 -19.72
CA GLY A 153 2.67 6.82 -19.68
C GLY A 153 3.09 6.42 -18.28
N VAL A 154 3.91 5.37 -18.22
CA VAL A 154 4.46 4.85 -16.96
C VAL A 154 5.32 5.89 -16.27
N ARG A 155 6.03 6.74 -17.03
CA ARG A 155 6.91 7.76 -16.45
C ARG A 155 6.13 8.86 -15.74
N GLU A 156 5.03 9.32 -16.33
CA GLU A 156 4.13 10.33 -15.79
C GLU A 156 3.45 9.82 -14.51
N SER A 157 2.97 8.58 -14.53
CA SER A 157 2.40 7.91 -13.35
C SER A 157 3.40 7.84 -12.19
N LEU A 158 4.65 7.48 -12.48
CA LEU A 158 5.71 7.44 -11.47
C LEU A 158 6.06 8.81 -10.90
N ILE A 159 6.10 9.86 -11.72
CA ILE A 159 6.35 11.23 -11.24
C ILE A 159 5.19 11.69 -10.35
N ALA A 160 3.95 11.41 -10.75
CA ALA A 160 2.78 11.72 -9.93
C ALA A 160 2.84 11.01 -8.57
N ASN A 161 3.22 9.73 -8.56
CA ASN A 161 3.38 8.97 -7.31
C ASN A 161 4.48 9.56 -6.42
N VAL A 162 5.63 9.93 -6.98
CA VAL A 162 6.71 10.58 -6.22
C VAL A 162 6.24 11.91 -5.62
N GLY A 163 5.50 12.71 -6.40
CA GLY A 163 4.88 13.94 -5.93
C GLY A 163 3.96 13.69 -4.74
N ALA A 164 3.09 12.67 -4.84
CA ALA A 164 2.22 12.26 -3.74
C ALA A 164 3.02 11.84 -2.51
N THR A 165 4.06 11.00 -2.65
CA THR A 165 4.93 10.60 -1.52
C THR A 165 5.58 11.81 -0.85
N VAL A 166 6.07 12.79 -1.61
CA VAL A 166 6.70 13.99 -1.02
C VAL A 166 5.69 14.77 -0.18
N VAL A 167 4.47 14.94 -0.68
CA VAL A 167 3.38 15.60 0.05
C VAL A 167 3.02 14.80 1.31
N GLU A 168 2.87 13.49 1.20
CA GLU A 168 2.56 12.60 2.33
C GLU A 168 3.66 12.62 3.40
N MET A 169 4.93 12.51 3.00
CA MET A 169 6.09 12.58 3.91
C MET A 169 6.15 13.93 4.64
N THR A 170 5.88 15.02 3.92
CA THR A 170 5.87 16.37 4.52
C THR A 170 4.75 16.49 5.56
N GLY A 171 3.55 16.00 5.25
CA GLY A 171 2.43 15.97 6.19
C GLY A 171 2.76 15.17 7.46
N LEU A 172 3.38 13.99 7.30
CA LEU A 172 3.76 13.14 8.42
C LEU A 172 4.83 13.81 9.30
N ILE A 173 5.84 14.45 8.69
CA ILE A 173 6.87 15.18 9.42
C ILE A 173 6.24 16.32 10.24
N ILE A 174 5.27 17.06 9.68
CA ILE A 174 4.56 18.12 10.41
C ILE A 174 3.86 17.54 11.64
N ILE A 175 3.13 16.43 11.49
CA ILE A 175 2.44 15.77 12.61
C ILE A 175 3.44 15.35 13.71
N VAL A 176 4.59 14.76 13.32
CA VAL A 176 5.63 14.34 14.27
C VAL A 176 6.24 15.54 15.00
N VAL A 177 6.50 16.64 14.30
CA VAL A 177 7.05 17.88 14.91
C VAL A 177 6.04 18.50 15.88
N VAL A 178 4.78 18.61 15.49
CA VAL A 178 3.72 19.13 16.37
C VAL A 178 3.57 18.25 17.61
N ALA A 179 3.56 16.93 17.44
CA ALA A 179 3.54 16.00 18.56
C ALA A 179 4.74 16.23 19.48
N ALA A 180 5.96 16.29 18.94
CA ALA A 180 7.17 16.52 19.74
C ALA A 180 7.12 17.84 20.53
N ILE A 181 6.57 18.92 19.96
CA ILE A 181 6.39 20.19 20.65
C ILE A 181 5.39 20.04 21.82
N VAL A 182 4.25 19.38 21.61
CA VAL A 182 3.23 19.15 22.65
C VAL A 182 3.76 18.30 23.81
N PHE A 183 4.51 17.23 23.49
CA PHE A 183 5.19 16.42 24.50
C PHE A 183 6.28 17.23 25.23
N GLY A 184 7.03 18.07 24.52
CA GLY A 184 8.08 18.93 25.08
C GLY A 184 7.54 20.09 25.93
N SER A 185 6.32 20.56 25.69
CA SER A 185 5.68 21.63 26.46
C SER A 185 4.99 21.12 27.75
N GLY A 186 5.21 19.85 28.13
CA GLY A 186 4.62 19.25 29.34
C GLY A 186 3.18 18.76 29.16
N GLY A 187 2.65 18.70 27.93
CA GLY A 187 1.31 18.17 27.63
C GLY A 187 1.26 16.65 27.44
N GLY A 188 2.38 15.96 27.61
CA GLY A 188 2.51 14.52 27.37
C GLY A 188 2.63 13.72 28.65
N GLU A 189 1.64 12.88 28.96
CA GLU A 189 1.69 11.93 30.07
C GLU A 189 2.21 10.57 29.57
N PRO A 190 3.44 10.14 29.91
CA PRO A 190 4.02 8.89 29.40
C PRO A 190 3.22 7.66 29.82
N ALA A 191 2.53 7.74 30.97
CA ALA A 191 1.66 6.69 31.47
C ALA A 191 0.47 6.38 30.52
N ARG A 192 0.11 7.30 29.62
CA ARG A 192 -0.93 7.02 28.62
C ARG A 192 -0.51 5.95 27.61
N LEU A 193 0.79 5.77 27.33
CA LEU A 193 1.31 4.78 26.37
C LEU A 193 1.05 3.33 26.78
N THR A 194 0.75 3.09 28.05
CA THR A 194 0.43 1.77 28.60
C THR A 194 -1.02 1.64 29.05
N SER A 195 -1.81 2.73 28.96
CA SER A 195 -3.23 2.73 29.31
C SER A 195 -4.07 2.16 28.15
N PHE A 196 -4.85 1.13 28.45
CA PHE A 196 -5.87 0.60 27.55
C PHE A 196 -7.12 1.47 27.61
N ALA A 197 -7.87 1.54 26.51
CA ALA A 197 -9.20 2.14 26.52
C ALA A 197 -10.14 1.36 27.47
N GLU A 198 -11.01 2.07 28.19
CA GLU A 198 -11.95 1.46 29.15
C GLU A 198 -12.85 0.42 28.44
N GLY A 199 -12.88 -0.80 28.96
CA GLY A 199 -13.77 -1.88 28.49
C GLY A 199 -13.19 -2.85 27.46
N VAL A 200 -11.90 -2.73 27.09
CA VAL A 200 -11.27 -3.60 26.09
C VAL A 200 -10.24 -4.54 26.74
N PRO A 201 -10.46 -5.87 26.77
CA PRO A 201 -9.47 -6.81 27.27
C PRO A 201 -8.19 -6.76 26.41
N PRO A 202 -6.98 -6.87 27.01
CA PRO A 202 -5.71 -6.56 26.35
C PRO A 202 -5.42 -7.42 25.11
N LEU A 203 -5.91 -8.65 25.07
CA LEU A 203 -5.67 -9.61 23.98
C LEU A 203 -6.77 -9.57 22.91
N SER A 204 -8.03 -9.37 23.32
CA SER A 204 -9.14 -9.22 22.38
C SER A 204 -9.19 -7.84 21.75
N GLY A 205 -8.67 -6.80 22.40
CA GLY A 205 -8.62 -5.43 21.86
C GLY A 205 -7.68 -5.24 20.69
N ALA A 206 -6.47 -5.80 20.80
CA ALA A 206 -5.49 -5.76 19.71
C ALA A 206 -6.01 -6.52 18.48
N PHE A 207 -6.63 -7.69 18.70
CA PHE A 207 -7.22 -8.49 17.62
C PHE A 207 -8.53 -7.90 17.09
N ALA A 208 -9.37 -7.34 17.97
CA ALA A 208 -10.61 -6.67 17.59
C ALA A 208 -10.34 -5.37 16.82
N ALA A 209 -9.30 -4.59 17.12
CA ALA A 209 -8.96 -3.41 16.32
C ALA A 209 -8.47 -3.78 14.89
N LEU A 210 -7.85 -4.96 14.73
CA LEU A 210 -7.52 -5.54 13.43
C LEU A 210 -8.77 -6.05 12.69
N CYS A 211 -9.80 -6.51 13.40
CA CYS A 211 -11.04 -7.06 12.82
C CYS A 211 -12.24 -6.10 12.80
N SER A 212 -12.26 -5.01 13.55
CA SER A 212 -13.48 -4.22 13.85
C SER A 212 -14.00 -3.45 12.65
N ARG A 213 -13.16 -3.21 11.62
CA ARG A 213 -13.60 -2.58 10.38
C ARG A 213 -14.33 -3.53 9.43
N SER A 214 -14.17 -4.85 9.55
CA SER A 214 -14.96 -5.79 8.72
C SER A 214 -16.40 -5.98 9.22
N ALA A 215 -16.71 -5.52 10.43
CA ALA A 215 -17.99 -5.75 11.10
C ALA A 215 -18.87 -4.50 11.26
N ARG A 216 -18.41 -3.30 10.88
CA ARG A 216 -19.28 -2.11 10.90
C ARG A 216 -20.10 -2.06 9.60
N PRO A 217 -21.44 -2.15 9.65
CA PRO A 217 -22.25 -1.87 8.48
C PRO A 217 -22.04 -0.41 8.08
N SER A 218 -21.78 -0.18 6.80
CA SER A 218 -21.79 1.15 6.20
C SER A 218 -23.12 1.82 6.53
N PRO A 219 -23.15 3.06 7.07
CA PRO A 219 -24.40 3.80 7.12
C PRO A 219 -24.87 4.04 5.69
N CYS A 220 -26.07 3.54 5.38
CA CYS A 220 -26.80 3.83 4.15
C CYS A 220 -27.16 5.32 4.06
#